data_AF-A0A0M9ALE9-F1
#
_entry.id   AF-A0A0M9ALE9-F1
#
_cell.length_a   1.000
_cell.length_b   1.000
_cell.length_c   1.000
_cell.angle_alpha   90.00
_cell.angle_beta   90.00
_cell.angle_gamma   90.00
#
_symmetry.space_group_name_H-M   'P 1'
#
loop_
_entity.id
_entity.type
_entity.pdbx_description
1 polymer ?
#
loop_
_entity_poly.entity_id
_entity_poly.type
_entity_poly.pdbx_seq_one_letter_code
_entity_poly.pdbx_strand_id
1 'polypeptide(L)'
;MSDLSGVFVSLTTGAGKYAGTDDHVYLGVCGTVGGREFALNVENFDDWEEGSVVTYSFGQYANFYGGKDPQTAADQLDRMTICLPNVTHVYLRKQGDRTTRGDDYWELDECHVNLHSQSSTRQFVSTGTARLGNEYGHKLWLAESFHQGAYRDARIPADGKAECQRDRE
;
A
#
# COMPACT_ATOMS: atom_id res chain seq x y z
N MET A 1 12.99 -3.34 17.24
CA MET A 1 11.52 -3.17 17.38
C MET A 1 10.89 -3.68 16.09
N SER A 2 9.82 -4.47 16.18
CA SER A 2 9.14 -5.10 15.02
C SER A 2 7.99 -4.24 14.46
N ASP A 3 7.89 -2.99 14.89
CA ASP A 3 6.89 -2.05 14.38
C ASP A 3 7.24 -1.62 12.95
N LEU A 4 6.20 -1.39 12.14
CA LEU A 4 6.34 -0.78 10.83
C LEU A 4 6.91 0.63 11.00
N SER A 5 8.01 0.89 10.30
CA SER A 5 8.76 2.14 10.43
C SER A 5 9.29 2.64 9.08
N GLY A 6 8.96 1.96 7.98
CA GLY A 6 9.23 2.42 6.62
C GLY A 6 8.28 1.74 5.64
N VAL A 7 7.83 2.50 4.65
CA VAL A 7 6.97 2.02 3.57
C VAL A 7 7.51 2.54 2.25
N PHE A 8 7.69 1.63 1.30
CA PHE A 8 7.94 1.95 -0.10
C PHE A 8 6.82 1.37 -0.95
N VAL A 9 6.37 2.14 -1.94
CA VAL A 9 5.35 1.76 -2.92
C VAL A 9 5.88 2.08 -4.31
N SER A 10 5.72 1.17 -5.26
CA SER A 10 5.91 1.42 -6.69
C SER A 10 4.63 1.02 -7.43
N LEU A 11 4.13 1.91 -8.25
CA LEU A 11 2.91 1.75 -9.04
C LEU A 11 3.23 1.97 -10.51
N THR A 12 2.79 1.03 -11.35
CA THR A 12 2.90 1.12 -12.81
C THR A 12 1.49 1.25 -13.37
N THR A 13 1.16 2.42 -13.92
CA THR A 13 -0.11 2.65 -14.62
C THR A 13 -0.03 2.05 -16.03
N GLY A 14 -1.14 1.47 -16.49
CA GLY A 14 -1.27 0.96 -17.85
C GLY A 14 -0.98 2.03 -18.90
N ALA A 15 -0.43 1.63 -20.05
CA ALA A 15 -0.11 2.54 -21.16
C ALA A 15 -1.29 2.77 -22.12
N GLY A 16 -2.48 2.27 -21.77
CA GLY A 16 -3.70 2.43 -22.56
C GLY A 16 -4.25 3.86 -22.48
N LYS A 17 -5.00 4.27 -23.50
CA LYS A 17 -5.71 5.55 -23.46
C LYS A 17 -6.75 5.52 -22.33
N TYR A 18 -6.77 6.57 -21.52
CA TYR A 18 -7.58 6.71 -20.31
C TYR A 18 -7.25 5.67 -19.23
N ALA A 19 -6.01 5.19 -19.19
CA ALA A 19 -5.56 4.26 -18.16
C ALA A 19 -5.19 4.95 -16.83
N GLY A 20 -4.87 6.25 -16.87
CA GLY A 20 -4.54 7.04 -15.68
C GLY A 20 -5.76 7.45 -14.85
N THR A 21 -5.53 8.15 -13.75
CA THR A 21 -6.59 8.66 -12.89
C THR A 21 -6.16 9.91 -12.12
N ASP A 22 -7.11 10.83 -11.90
CA ASP A 22 -7.01 12.01 -11.03
C ASP A 22 -7.58 11.74 -9.62
N ASP A 23 -8.20 10.59 -9.41
CA ASP A 23 -8.82 10.25 -8.12
C ASP A 23 -7.78 9.93 -7.05
N HIS A 24 -8.15 10.14 -5.79
CA HIS A 24 -7.27 9.82 -4.67
C HIS A 24 -7.01 8.32 -4.54
N VAL A 25 -5.73 7.95 -4.49
CA VAL A 25 -5.27 6.59 -4.19
C VAL A 25 -4.69 6.48 -2.79
N TYR A 26 -4.99 5.36 -2.13
CA TYR A 26 -4.57 5.06 -0.76
C TYR A 26 -3.90 3.69 -0.68
N LEU A 27 -2.84 3.59 0.12
CA LEU A 27 -2.28 2.32 0.57
C LEU A 27 -2.87 1.95 1.93
N GLY A 28 -3.60 0.85 1.99
CA GLY A 28 -4.07 0.25 3.24
C GLY A 28 -3.11 -0.83 3.75
N VAL A 29 -2.72 -0.73 5.03
CA VAL A 29 -2.00 -1.78 5.76
C VAL A 29 -2.87 -2.20 6.94
N CYS A 30 -3.20 -3.49 7.02
CA CYS A 30 -4.04 -4.05 8.07
C CYS A 30 -3.35 -5.22 8.75
N GLY A 31 -3.44 -5.26 10.07
CA GLY A 31 -2.97 -6.36 10.89
C GLY A 31 -3.88 -6.62 12.08
N THR A 32 -3.52 -7.62 12.88
CA THR A 32 -4.32 -8.00 14.07
C THR A 32 -4.17 -7.01 15.23
N VAL A 33 -3.20 -6.11 15.18
CA VAL A 33 -2.92 -5.09 16.22
C VAL A 33 -3.10 -3.67 15.69
N GLY A 34 -3.93 -3.51 14.66
CA GLY A 34 -4.25 -2.21 14.07
C GLY A 34 -3.99 -2.15 12.57
N GLY A 35 -4.11 -0.95 12.03
CA GLY A 35 -3.95 -0.70 10.61
C GLY A 35 -4.26 0.74 10.26
N ARG A 36 -3.90 1.12 9.04
CA ARG A 36 -4.05 2.49 8.55
C ARG A 36 -4.14 2.50 7.03
N GLU A 37 -4.85 3.48 6.51
CA GLU A 37 -4.72 3.90 5.12
C GLU A 37 -3.84 5.15 5.05
N PHE A 38 -2.88 5.14 4.13
CA PHE A 38 -2.01 6.28 3.83
C PHE A 38 -2.42 6.83 2.45
N ALA A 39 -2.73 8.12 2.39
CA ALA A 39 -2.97 8.79 1.12
C ALA A 39 -1.65 8.90 0.35
N LEU A 40 -1.62 8.43 -0.90
CA LEU A 40 -0.47 8.56 -1.79
C LEU A 40 -0.52 9.89 -2.55
N ASN A 41 -0.78 10.98 -1.82
CA ASN A 41 -0.97 12.32 -2.40
C ASN A 41 0.29 13.16 -2.21
N VAL A 42 0.81 13.72 -3.31
CA VAL A 42 1.98 14.59 -3.32
C VAL A 42 1.57 15.94 -3.88
N GLU A 43 1.93 17.01 -3.17
CA GLU A 43 1.52 18.36 -3.57
C GLU A 43 2.15 18.76 -4.92
N ASN A 44 1.33 19.31 -5.83
CA ASN A 44 1.73 19.80 -7.15
C ASN A 44 2.41 18.73 -8.03
N PHE A 45 2.01 17.47 -7.89
CA PHE A 45 2.49 16.39 -8.72
C PHE A 45 1.30 15.68 -9.36
N ASP A 46 1.42 15.45 -10.66
CA ASP A 46 0.42 14.74 -11.45
C ASP A 46 0.74 13.25 -11.35
N ASP A 47 -0.01 12.58 -10.48
CA ASP A 47 0.21 11.21 -10.08
C ASP A 47 -0.57 10.26 -11.02
N TRP A 48 0.01 9.11 -11.34
CA TRP A 48 -0.68 7.99 -12.04
C TRP A 48 -1.08 8.19 -13.50
N GLU A 49 -0.38 9.07 -14.23
CA GLU A 49 -0.52 9.23 -15.69
C GLU A 49 -0.34 7.94 -16.50
N GLU A 50 -0.88 7.92 -17.72
CA GLU A 50 -0.77 6.78 -18.65
C GLU A 50 0.69 6.32 -18.86
N GLY A 51 0.95 5.03 -18.65
CA GLY A 51 2.28 4.43 -18.82
C GLY A 51 3.34 4.90 -17.80
N SER A 52 2.93 5.64 -16.78
CA SER A 52 3.84 6.14 -15.75
C SER A 52 4.24 5.05 -14.76
N VAL A 53 5.44 5.22 -14.19
CA VAL A 53 5.88 4.50 -12.99
C VAL A 53 6.09 5.54 -11.91
N VAL A 54 5.29 5.47 -10.85
CA VAL A 54 5.38 6.38 -9.71
C VAL A 54 5.77 5.60 -8.46
N THR A 55 6.75 6.13 -7.74
CA THR A 55 7.24 5.53 -6.50
C THR A 55 7.05 6.48 -5.33
N TYR A 56 6.59 5.96 -4.20
CA TYR A 56 6.47 6.69 -2.93
C TYR A 56 7.31 6.03 -1.86
N SER A 57 7.91 6.84 -0.98
CA SER A 57 8.66 6.36 0.17
C SER A 57 8.46 7.27 1.35
N PHE A 58 8.13 6.68 2.50
CA PHE A 58 7.98 7.42 3.76
C PHE A 58 8.38 6.55 4.96
N GLY A 59 8.81 7.20 6.04
CA GLY A 59 9.31 6.54 7.25
C GLY A 59 10.81 6.22 7.21
N GLN A 60 11.41 6.08 8.39
CA GLN A 60 12.85 5.99 8.60
C GLN A 60 13.56 4.89 7.80
N TYR A 61 12.92 3.75 7.57
CA TYR A 61 13.55 2.57 6.94
C TYR A 61 13.11 2.32 5.49
N ALA A 62 12.55 3.33 4.82
CA ALA A 62 12.26 3.26 3.38
C ALA A 62 12.99 4.32 2.56
N ASN A 63 13.49 5.39 3.19
CA ASN A 63 14.11 6.54 2.52
C ASN A 63 15.23 6.19 1.52
N PHE A 64 15.91 5.05 1.68
CA PHE A 64 16.97 4.61 0.78
C PHE A 64 16.47 4.18 -0.62
N TYR A 65 15.19 3.84 -0.78
CA TYR A 65 14.60 3.56 -2.09
C TYR A 65 14.46 4.82 -2.95
N GLY A 66 14.42 6.00 -2.32
CA GLY A 66 13.97 7.22 -2.98
C GLY A 66 12.47 7.19 -3.29
N GLY A 67 12.02 8.13 -4.12
CA GLY A 67 10.60 8.30 -4.46
C GLY A 67 10.00 9.56 -3.87
N LYS A 68 8.71 9.77 -4.12
CA LYS A 68 7.94 10.91 -3.62
C LYS A 68 7.53 10.68 -2.17
N ASP A 69 7.45 11.77 -1.40
CA ASP A 69 7.01 11.74 -0.01
C ASP A 69 5.55 12.22 0.08
N PRO A 70 4.58 11.34 0.38
CA PRO A 70 3.19 11.75 0.51
C PRO A 70 2.97 12.62 1.74
N GLN A 71 2.26 13.73 1.57
CA GLN A 71 2.25 14.88 2.48
C GLN A 71 2.01 14.58 3.97
N THR A 72 1.25 13.52 4.30
CA THR A 72 0.92 13.17 5.69
C THR A 72 1.34 11.76 6.09
N ALA A 73 1.93 10.98 5.19
CA ALA A 73 2.12 9.55 5.41
C ALA A 73 3.17 9.25 6.50
N ALA A 74 4.31 9.96 6.50
CA ALA A 74 5.34 9.80 7.52
C ALA A 74 4.84 10.16 8.92
N ASP A 75 4.19 11.31 9.08
CA ASP A 75 3.60 11.77 10.34
C ASP A 75 2.53 10.80 10.87
N GLN A 76 1.70 10.27 9.97
CA GLN A 76 0.69 9.29 10.35
C GLN A 76 1.34 7.98 10.80
N LEU A 77 2.38 7.53 10.12
CA LEU A 77 3.10 6.32 10.48
C LEU A 77 3.75 6.46 11.87
N ASP A 78 4.36 7.61 12.17
CA ASP A 78 5.01 7.86 13.46
C ASP A 78 4.01 7.93 14.65
N ARG A 79 2.80 8.43 14.42
CA ARG A 79 1.78 8.60 15.46
C ARG A 79 0.99 7.33 15.81
N MET A 80 1.33 6.19 15.22
CA MET A 80 0.64 4.92 15.49
C MET A 80 1.59 3.74 15.48
N THR A 81 1.15 2.65 16.11
CA THR A 81 1.86 1.38 16.10
C THR A 81 1.15 0.43 15.16
N ILE A 82 1.83 0.04 14.08
CA ILE A 82 1.42 -1.09 13.24
C ILE A 82 2.49 -2.17 13.41
N CYS A 83 2.13 -3.28 14.06
CA CYS A 83 3.05 -4.38 14.29
C CYS A 83 3.31 -5.13 12.97
N LEU A 84 4.52 -5.04 12.41
CA LEU A 84 4.82 -5.59 11.09
C LEU A 84 4.61 -7.11 10.99
N PRO A 85 5.05 -7.96 11.95
CA PRO A 85 4.76 -9.39 11.93
C PRO A 85 3.26 -9.72 11.93
N ASN A 86 2.44 -8.84 12.48
CA ASN A 86 1.00 -9.02 12.60
C ASN A 86 0.20 -8.40 11.45
N VAL A 87 0.85 -7.81 10.44
CA VAL A 87 0.20 -7.41 9.19
C VAL A 87 -0.33 -8.66 8.48
N THR A 88 -1.61 -8.66 8.16
CA THR A 88 -2.29 -9.77 7.48
C THR A 88 -2.64 -9.41 6.04
N HIS A 89 -2.93 -8.13 5.77
CA HIS A 89 -3.35 -7.68 4.45
C HIS A 89 -2.76 -6.32 4.11
N VAL A 90 -2.45 -6.15 2.83
CA VAL A 90 -2.11 -4.87 2.22
C VAL A 90 -2.98 -4.70 1.00
N TYR A 91 -3.46 -3.48 0.75
CA TYR A 91 -4.28 -3.19 -0.42
C TYR A 91 -4.04 -1.78 -0.94
N LEU A 92 -4.34 -1.59 -2.22
CA LEU A 92 -4.59 -0.28 -2.78
C LEU A 92 -6.09 -0.01 -2.80
N ARG A 93 -6.48 1.24 -2.54
CA ARG A 93 -7.84 1.70 -2.69
C ARG A 93 -7.86 3.01 -3.46
N LYS A 94 -8.63 3.04 -4.54
CA LYS A 94 -9.01 4.28 -5.23
C LYS A 94 -10.27 4.85 -4.56
N GLN A 95 -10.38 6.16 -4.46
CA GLN A 95 -11.62 6.80 -4.03
C GLN A 95 -12.38 7.30 -5.26
N GLY A 96 -13.42 6.57 -5.66
CA GLY A 96 -14.38 7.11 -6.63
C GLY A 96 -15.19 8.28 -6.04
N ASP A 97 -15.71 9.14 -6.92
CA ASP A 97 -16.49 10.34 -6.58
C ASP A 97 -17.96 10.06 -6.18
N ARG A 98 -18.34 8.79 -5.98
CA ARG A 98 -19.72 8.30 -5.73
C ARG A 98 -20.73 8.68 -6.83
N THR A 99 -20.27 9.14 -7.99
CA THR A 99 -21.12 9.41 -9.14
C THR A 99 -20.92 8.34 -10.22
N THR A 100 -21.95 8.12 -11.04
CA THR A 100 -21.89 7.19 -12.19
C THR A 100 -21.41 7.86 -13.47
N ARG A 101 -21.07 9.16 -13.43
CA ARG A 101 -20.74 9.96 -14.61
C ARG A 101 -19.25 10.25 -14.77
N GLY A 102 -18.45 9.97 -13.74
CA GLY A 102 -17.01 10.17 -13.71
C GLY A 102 -16.31 8.96 -13.14
N ASP A 103 -16.57 7.76 -13.69
CA ASP A 103 -15.71 6.61 -13.40
C ASP A 103 -14.38 6.81 -14.12
N ASP A 104 -13.57 7.69 -13.56
CA ASP A 104 -12.19 7.95 -13.93
C ASP A 104 -11.38 6.69 -13.57
N TYR A 105 -11.70 5.57 -14.22
CA TYR A 105 -11.18 4.27 -13.84
C TYR A 105 -9.67 4.28 -14.01
N TRP A 106 -8.99 3.56 -13.11
CA TRP A 106 -7.55 3.44 -13.17
C TRP A 106 -7.16 2.04 -13.62
N GLU A 107 -6.38 1.92 -14.69
CA GLU A 107 -5.75 0.66 -15.09
C GLU A 107 -4.34 0.61 -14.50
N LEU A 108 -4.16 -0.30 -13.55
CA LEU A 108 -2.90 -0.55 -12.87
C LEU A 108 -2.31 -1.85 -13.42
N ASP A 109 -1.11 -1.76 -14.00
CA ASP A 109 -0.40 -2.94 -14.48
C ASP A 109 0.28 -3.68 -13.32
N GLU A 110 0.94 -2.93 -12.44
CA GLU A 110 1.77 -3.51 -11.38
C GLU A 110 1.81 -2.64 -10.13
N CYS A 111 1.76 -3.28 -8.96
CA CYS A 111 2.03 -2.65 -7.68
C CYS A 111 3.02 -3.48 -6.87
N HIS A 112 4.02 -2.81 -6.31
CA HIS A 112 4.96 -3.36 -5.33
C HIS A 112 4.94 -2.53 -4.07
N VAL A 113 4.87 -3.19 -2.92
CA VAL A 113 4.93 -2.56 -1.60
C VAL A 113 5.97 -3.28 -0.76
N ASN A 114 6.93 -2.53 -0.23
CA ASN A 114 7.84 -3.02 0.79
C ASN A 114 7.50 -2.37 2.13
N LEU A 115 7.23 -3.19 3.13
CA LEU A 115 6.99 -2.79 4.50
C LEU A 115 8.23 -3.12 5.34
N HIS A 116 8.79 -2.11 6.01
CA HIS A 116 10.04 -2.21 6.76
C HIS A 116 9.82 -1.99 8.25
N SER A 117 10.46 -2.83 9.05
CA SER A 117 10.85 -2.51 10.42
C SER A 117 12.36 -2.30 10.46
N GLN A 118 12.90 -2.04 11.65
CA GLN A 118 14.35 -1.95 11.85
C GLN A 118 15.10 -3.23 11.45
N SER A 119 14.44 -4.40 11.51
CA SER A 119 15.11 -5.71 11.40
C SER A 119 14.54 -6.63 10.33
N SER A 120 13.46 -6.25 9.65
CA SER A 120 12.80 -7.11 8.67
C SER A 120 12.09 -6.32 7.59
N THR A 121 11.96 -6.93 6.41
CA THR A 121 11.17 -6.42 5.29
C THR A 121 10.13 -7.46 4.90
N ARG A 122 8.90 -7.03 4.63
CA ARG A 122 7.84 -7.84 4.02
C ARG A 122 7.42 -7.21 2.70
N GLN A 123 7.26 -8.03 1.67
CA GLN A 123 6.95 -7.56 0.31
C GLN A 123 5.55 -7.99 -0.08
N PHE A 124 4.79 -7.08 -0.68
CA PHE A 124 3.45 -7.33 -1.18
C PHE A 124 3.35 -6.84 -2.62
N VAL A 125 2.74 -7.63 -3.49
CA VAL A 125 2.67 -7.31 -4.91
C VAL A 125 1.27 -7.56 -5.47
N SER A 126 0.92 -6.88 -6.56
CA SER A 126 -0.23 -7.27 -7.36
C SER A 126 0.03 -8.62 -8.03
N THR A 127 -1.02 -9.41 -8.24
CA THR A 127 -0.94 -10.74 -8.88
C THR A 127 -1.25 -10.70 -10.37
N GLY A 128 -1.42 -9.50 -10.91
CA GLY A 128 -1.73 -9.20 -12.30
C GLY A 128 -2.24 -7.76 -12.42
N THR A 129 -2.63 -7.41 -13.64
CA THR A 129 -3.26 -6.13 -13.95
C THR A 129 -4.60 -5.99 -13.23
N ALA A 130 -4.92 -4.78 -12.77
CA ALA A 130 -6.19 -4.47 -12.12
C ALA A 130 -6.82 -3.21 -12.73
N ARG A 131 -8.15 -3.18 -12.76
CA ARG A 131 -8.91 -1.97 -13.04
C ARG A 131 -9.63 -1.56 -11.76
N LEU A 132 -9.47 -0.30 -11.37
CA LEU A 132 -10.15 0.27 -10.21
C LEU A 132 -11.16 1.31 -10.67
N GLY A 133 -12.44 0.98 -10.51
CA GLY A 133 -13.56 1.77 -11.00
C GLY A 133 -14.90 1.22 -10.52
N ASN A 134 -15.99 1.88 -10.86
CA ASN A 134 -17.35 1.53 -10.44
C ASN A 134 -17.75 0.13 -10.91
N GLU A 135 -17.34 -0.26 -12.12
CA GLU A 135 -17.63 -1.57 -12.71
C GLU A 135 -16.72 -2.68 -12.17
N TYR A 136 -15.52 -2.34 -11.71
CA TYR A 136 -14.46 -3.30 -11.36
C TYR A 136 -14.22 -3.42 -9.85
N GLY A 137 -14.76 -2.48 -9.08
CA GLY A 137 -14.45 -2.28 -7.67
C GLY A 137 -13.27 -1.33 -7.47
N HIS A 138 -13.22 -0.70 -6.30
CA HIS A 138 -12.26 0.36 -5.98
C HIS A 138 -11.10 -0.09 -5.09
N LYS A 139 -10.92 -1.41 -4.90
CA LYS A 139 -9.91 -1.97 -3.99
C LYS A 139 -9.20 -3.17 -4.61
N LEU A 140 -7.87 -3.15 -4.56
CA LEU A 140 -7.01 -4.26 -4.96
C LEU A 140 -6.24 -4.79 -3.75
N TRP A 141 -6.48 -6.05 -3.38
CA TRP A 141 -5.68 -6.73 -2.36
C TRP A 141 -4.37 -7.23 -2.94
N LEU A 142 -3.28 -6.99 -2.23
CA LEU A 142 -1.94 -7.41 -2.62
C LEU A 142 -1.59 -8.74 -1.96
N ALA A 143 -0.86 -9.59 -2.69
CA ALA A 143 -0.38 -10.85 -2.19
C ALA A 143 1.02 -10.68 -1.58
N GLU A 144 1.24 -11.27 -0.40
CA GLU A 144 2.58 -11.30 0.19
C GLU A 144 3.50 -12.17 -0.66
N SER A 145 4.60 -11.59 -1.13
CA SER A 145 5.63 -12.26 -1.92
C SER A 145 6.78 -12.69 -1.02
N PHE A 146 7.14 -13.97 -1.11
CA PHE A 146 8.35 -14.52 -0.50
C PHE A 146 9.41 -14.72 -1.59
N HIS A 147 10.68 -14.83 -1.19
CA HIS A 147 11.79 -15.16 -2.09
C HIS A 147 11.37 -16.22 -3.12
N GLN A 148 11.59 -15.93 -4.41
CA GLN A 148 11.29 -16.79 -5.57
C GLN A 148 9.80 -16.92 -5.99
N GLY A 149 8.99 -15.87 -5.81
CA GLY A 149 7.66 -15.81 -6.46
C GLY A 149 6.60 -16.74 -5.85
N ALA A 150 6.82 -17.20 -4.62
CA ALA A 150 5.84 -17.93 -3.85
C ALA A 150 4.96 -16.94 -3.06
N TYR A 151 3.64 -17.07 -3.20
CA TYR A 151 2.67 -16.27 -2.45
C TYR A 151 2.21 -17.02 -1.21
N ARG A 152 2.10 -16.33 -0.07
CA ARG A 152 1.51 -16.91 1.16
C ARG A 152 0.19 -16.23 1.46
N ASP A 153 -0.83 -17.04 1.71
CA ASP A 153 -2.04 -16.62 2.41
C ASP A 153 -1.67 -16.44 3.90
N ALA A 154 -1.41 -15.21 4.32
CA ALA A 154 -1.02 -14.87 5.69
C ALA A 154 -2.22 -15.07 6.64
N ARG A 155 -2.39 -16.30 7.12
CA ARG A 155 -3.42 -16.62 8.13
C ARG A 155 -3.02 -16.07 9.50
N ILE A 156 -4.02 -15.57 10.22
CA ILE A 156 -3.90 -15.16 11.62
C ILE A 156 -3.39 -16.35 12.44
N PRO A 157 -2.32 -16.19 13.26
CA PRO A 157 -1.89 -17.22 14.20
C PRO A 157 -3.05 -17.64 15.11
N ALA A 158 -3.29 -18.95 15.23
CA ALA A 158 -4.43 -19.50 15.95
C ALA A 158 -4.44 -19.18 17.46
N ASP A 159 -3.30 -18.76 18.02
CA ASP A 159 -3.11 -18.37 19.42
C ASP A 159 -3.40 -16.88 19.69
N GLY A 160 -3.59 -16.06 18.65
CA GLY A 160 -4.06 -14.67 18.75
C GLY A 160 -3.12 -13.70 19.47
N LYS A 161 -1.92 -14.13 19.89
CA LYS A 161 -0.93 -13.25 20.52
C LYS A 161 -0.10 -12.56 19.46
N ALA A 162 0.02 -11.25 19.58
CA ALA A 162 0.84 -10.47 18.67
C ALA A 162 2.28 -10.41 19.15
N GLU A 163 3.26 -10.49 18.23
CA GLU A 163 4.67 -10.38 18.61
C GLU A 163 5.00 -9.00 19.20
N CYS A 164 4.23 -7.97 18.84
CA CYS A 164 4.38 -6.62 19.38
C CYS A 164 3.42 -6.30 20.53
N GLN A 165 2.67 -7.27 21.07
CA GLN A 165 1.93 -7.03 22.31
C GLN A 165 2.93 -6.74 23.42
N ARG A 166 3.10 -5.46 23.76
CA ARG A 166 3.62 -5.08 25.07
C ARG A 166 2.53 -5.45 26.07
N ASP A 167 2.84 -6.31 27.02
CA ASP A 167 2.00 -6.48 28.19
C ASP A 167 1.80 -5.09 28.78
N ARG A 168 0.55 -4.59 28.75
CA ARG A 168 0.22 -3.34 29.44
C ARG A 168 0.27 -3.66 30.93
N GLU A 169 1.36 -3.26 31.59
CA GLU A 169 1.39 -3.09 33.04
C GLU A 169 0.47 -1.95 33.48
#